data_AF-A0AA88Z530-F1
#
_entry.id   AF-A0AA88Z530-F1
#
_cell.length_a   1.000
_cell.length_b   1.000
_cell.length_c   1.000
_cell.angle_alpha   90.00
_cell.angle_beta   90.00
_cell.angle_gamma   90.00
#
_symmetry.space_group_name_H-M   'P 1'
#
loop_
_entity.id
_entity.type
_entity.pdbx_description
1 polymer ?
#
loop_
_entity_poly.entity_id
_entity_poly.type
_entity_poly.pdbx_seq_one_letter_code
_entity_poly.pdbx_strand_id
1 'polypeptide(L)'
;MQRNLETINKLLEILEKSPDALVSFDDWLLAAKAAGINSAHEFTHHFHLARDKGLIVHEPPSDHYRLTWDGHEYLESRRNTGLF
;
A
#
# COMPACT_ATOMS: atom_id res chain seq x y z
N MET A 1 -15.37 -10.04 3.78
CA MET A 1 -13.99 -9.85 4.28
C MET A 1 -12.93 -9.81 3.17
N GLN A 2 -13.11 -10.45 2.01
CA GLN A 2 -12.13 -10.43 0.90
C GLN A 2 -11.79 -9.01 0.36
N ARG A 3 -12.81 -8.15 0.19
CA ARG A 3 -12.65 -6.82 -0.43
C ARG A 3 -11.63 -5.92 0.27
N ASN A 4 -11.52 -5.96 1.60
CA ASN A 4 -10.57 -5.14 2.36
C ASN A 4 -9.12 -5.59 2.13
N LEU A 5 -8.89 -6.90 2.05
CA LEU A 5 -7.57 -7.46 1.78
C LEU A 5 -7.11 -7.14 0.36
N GLU A 6 -8.02 -7.17 -0.62
CA GLU A 6 -7.72 -6.77 -1.99
C GLU A 6 -7.34 -5.29 -2.10
N THR A 7 -8.04 -4.40 -1.39
CA THR A 7 -7.69 -2.97 -1.36
C THR A 7 -6.31 -2.74 -0.74
N ILE A 8 -5.97 -3.41 0.37
CA ILE A 8 -4.64 -3.33 0.98
C ILE A 8 -3.56 -3.82 0.00
N ASN A 9 -3.76 -4.98 -0.63
CA ASN A 9 -2.80 -5.51 -1.60
C ASN A 9 -2.53 -4.50 -2.72
N LYS A 10 -3.58 -3.95 -3.33
CA LYS A 10 -3.44 -2.94 -4.40
C LYS A 10 -2.64 -1.72 -3.94
N LEU A 11 -2.87 -1.24 -2.71
CA LEU A 11 -2.11 -0.12 -2.15
C LEU A 11 -0.63 -0.43 -2.01
N LEU A 12 -0.30 -1.62 -1.49
CA LEU A 12 1.08 -2.05 -1.32
C LEU A 12 1.77 -2.31 -2.67
N GLU A 13 1.07 -2.89 -3.65
CA GLU A 13 1.60 -3.10 -5.01
C GLU A 13 1.94 -1.78 -5.72
N ILE A 14 1.22 -0.68 -5.43
CA ILE A 14 1.55 0.64 -5.96
C ILE A 14 2.90 1.12 -5.42
N LEU A 15 3.16 0.90 -4.13
CA LEU A 15 4.46 1.24 -3.53
C LEU A 15 5.58 0.34 -4.05
N GLU A 16 5.31 -0.96 -4.24
CA GLU A 16 6.31 -1.91 -4.73
C GLU A 16 6.80 -1.57 -6.14
N LYS A 17 5.90 -1.07 -7.00
CA LYS A 17 6.24 -0.61 -8.35
C LYS A 17 7.09 0.66 -8.37
N SER A 18 7.35 1.25 -7.21
CA SER A 18 8.21 2.42 -7.02
C SER A 18 9.48 2.03 -6.25
N PRO A 19 10.36 1.18 -6.82
CA PRO A 19 11.48 0.55 -6.10
C PRO A 19 12.53 1.55 -5.57
N ASP A 20 12.62 2.74 -6.17
CA ASP A 20 13.59 3.78 -5.79
C ASP A 20 12.93 5.07 -5.28
N ALA A 21 11.60 5.16 -5.34
CA ALA A 21 10.89 6.41 -5.08
C ALA A 21 10.13 6.27 -3.76
N LEU A 22 10.65 6.97 -2.75
CA LEU A 22 9.83 7.61 -1.73
C LEU A 22 8.54 8.13 -2.40
N VAL A 23 7.38 7.52 -2.13
CA VAL A 23 6.11 7.89 -2.77
C VAL A 23 5.38 8.86 -1.88
N SER A 24 5.03 10.04 -2.41
CA SER A 24 4.30 11.04 -1.64
C SER A 24 2.88 10.56 -1.36
N PHE A 25 2.26 11.04 -0.28
CA PHE A 25 0.86 10.70 0.02
C PHE A 25 -0.08 11.03 -1.15
N ASP A 26 0.10 12.19 -1.78
CA ASP A 26 -0.72 12.64 -2.91
C ASP A 26 -0.56 11.78 -4.16
N ASP A 27 0.68 11.42 -4.52
CA ASP A 27 0.94 10.54 -5.66
C ASP A 27 0.36 9.15 -5.43
N TRP A 28 0.47 8.65 -4.19
CA TRP A 28 -0.08 7.36 -3.83
C TRP A 28 -1.61 7.36 -3.88
N LEU A 29 -2.25 8.43 -3.40
CA LEU A 29 -3.69 8.61 -3.48
C LEU A 29 -4.17 8.70 -4.94
N LEU A 30 -3.42 9.39 -5.81
CA LEU A 30 -3.72 9.48 -7.23
C LEU A 30 -3.62 8.12 -7.92
N ALA A 31 -2.56 7.36 -7.66
CA ALA A 31 -2.38 6.02 -8.18
C ALA A 31 -3.45 5.04 -7.65
N ALA A 32 -3.86 5.17 -6.39
CA ALA A 32 -4.93 4.38 -5.80
C ALA A 32 -6.29 4.65 -6.48
N LYS A 33 -6.59 5.92 -6.78
CA LYS A 33 -7.78 6.29 -7.58
C LYS A 33 -7.73 5.66 -8.98
N ALA A 34 -6.58 5.73 -9.65
CA ALA A 34 -6.39 5.09 -10.95
C ALA A 34 -6.57 3.56 -10.91
N ALA A 35 -6.25 2.92 -9.77
CA ALA A 35 -6.48 1.50 -9.52
C ALA A 35 -7.91 1.15 -9.07
N GLY A 36 -8.83 2.13 -9.07
CA GLY A 36 -10.25 1.96 -8.75
C GLY A 36 -10.63 2.20 -7.29
N ILE A 37 -9.70 2.65 -6.43
CA ILE A 37 -9.97 3.03 -5.04
C ILE A 37 -10.45 4.50 -5.03
N ASN A 38 -11.71 4.70 -5.41
CA ASN A 38 -12.27 6.04 -5.61
C ASN A 38 -12.68 6.76 -4.30
N SER A 39 -12.72 6.04 -3.18
CA SER A 39 -13.08 6.60 -1.88
C SER A 39 -11.83 7.00 -1.09
N ALA A 40 -11.66 8.31 -0.86
CA ALA A 40 -10.58 8.82 -0.01
C ALA A 40 -10.65 8.27 1.43
N HIS A 41 -11.86 7.99 1.91
CA HIS A 41 -12.06 7.35 3.21
C HIS A 41 -11.57 5.90 3.21
N GLU A 42 -11.86 5.15 2.14
CA GLU A 42 -11.39 3.77 1.98
C GLU A 42 -9.86 3.72 1.87
N PHE A 43 -9.25 4.62 1.11
CA PHE A 43 -7.79 4.77 1.03
C PHE A 43 -7.20 5.01 2.42
N THR A 44 -7.68 6.05 3.11
CA THR A 44 -7.13 6.48 4.42
C THR A 44 -7.26 5.37 5.46
N HIS A 45 -8.40 4.66 5.49
CA HIS A 45 -8.61 3.52 6.39
C HIS A 45 -7.57 2.40 6.16
N HIS A 46 -7.39 1.96 4.92
CA HIS A 46 -6.46 0.87 4.60
C HIS A 46 -4.99 1.29 4.68
N PHE A 47 -4.69 2.57 4.42
CA PHE A 47 -3.38 3.18 4.68
C PHE A 47 -3.01 3.08 6.16
N HIS A 48 -3.91 3.48 7.07
CA HIS A 48 -3.65 3.37 8.51
C HIS A 48 -3.47 1.91 8.95
N LEU A 49 -4.28 0.99 8.42
CA LEU A 49 -4.12 -0.43 8.70
C LEU A 49 -2.76 -0.96 8.22
N ALA A 50 -2.31 -0.61 7.02
CA ALA A 50 -1.00 -1.00 6.51
C ALA A 50 0.15 -0.45 7.38
N ARG A 51 0.03 0.80 7.84
CA ARG A 51 0.98 1.44 8.75
C ARG A 51 1.01 0.78 10.13
N ASP A 52 -0.17 0.56 10.73
CA ASP A 52 -0.28 -0.07 12.06
C ASP A 52 0.22 -1.51 12.07
N LYS A 53 0.14 -2.18 10.92
CA LYS A 53 0.69 -3.53 10.71
C LYS A 53 2.18 -3.54 10.37
N GLY A 54 2.81 -2.37 10.26
CA GLY A 54 4.24 -2.25 9.94
C GLY A 54 4.58 -2.63 8.51
N LEU A 55 3.62 -2.66 7.58
CA LEU A 55 3.84 -2.99 6.16
C LEU A 55 4.43 -1.81 5.38
N ILE A 56 4.20 -0.59 5.87
CA ILE A 56 4.72 0.65 5.31
C ILE A 56 5.34 1.50 6.41
N VAL A 57 6.30 2.33 6.03
CA VAL A 57 6.94 3.28 6.94
C VAL A 57 6.96 4.67 6.32
N HIS A 58 6.77 5.68 7.19
CA HIS A 58 6.88 7.09 6.86
C HIS A 58 8.33 7.56 7.06
N GLU A 59 8.87 8.30 6.11
CA GLU A 59 10.27 8.77 6.10
C GLU A 59 10.35 10.29 6.34
N PRO A 60 10.29 10.76 7.60
CA PRO A 60 10.40 12.18 7.92
C PRO A 60 11.79 12.74 7.58
N PRO A 61 11.91 14.04 7.22
CA PRO A 61 10.87 15.08 7.29
C PRO A 61 9.94 15.13 6.07
N SER A 62 10.09 14.18 5.14
CA SER A 62 9.37 14.16 3.89
C SER A 62 8.05 13.38 4.04
N ASP A 63 6.96 13.80 3.38
CA ASP A 63 5.66 13.10 3.45
C ASP A 63 5.63 11.88 2.51
N HIS A 64 6.72 11.12 2.52
CA HIS A 64 6.91 9.96 1.68
C HIS A 64 6.80 8.66 2.46
N TYR A 65 6.35 7.64 1.73
CA TYR A 65 6.11 6.32 2.24
C TYR A 65 6.86 5.30 1.39
N ARG A 66 7.36 4.26 2.06
CA ARG A 66 7.96 3.09 1.41
C ARG A 66 7.48 1.81 2.07
N LEU A 67 7.61 0.70 1.34
CA LEU A 67 7.41 -0.62 1.91
C LEU A 67 8.50 -0.95 2.93
N THR A 68 8.11 -1.63 3.98
CA THR A 68 9.03 -2.32 4.88
C THR A 68 9.37 -3.69 4.33
N TRP A 69 10.32 -4.38 4.96
CA TRP A 69 10.60 -5.78 4.66
C TRP A 69 9.34 -6.65 4.82
N ASP A 70 8.60 -6.47 5.92
CA ASP A 70 7.32 -7.17 6.16
C ASP A 70 6.28 -6.89 5.07
N GLY A 71 6.26 -5.67 4.52
CA GLY A 71 5.42 -5.30 3.40
C GLY A 71 5.73 -6.08 2.12
N HIS A 72 7.01 -6.27 1.82
CA HIS A 72 7.46 -7.11 0.69
C HIS A 72 7.13 -8.59 0.92
N GLU A 73 7.43 -9.14 2.10
CA GLU A 73 7.11 -10.53 2.44
C GLU A 73 5.60 -10.80 2.38
N TYR A 74 4.79 -9.85 2.81
CA TYR A 74 3.33 -9.93 2.71
C TYR A 74 2.87 -10.04 1.24
N LEU A 75 3.39 -9.19 0.35
CA LEU A 75 3.08 -9.24 -1.08
C LEU A 75 3.57 -10.54 -1.74
N GLU A 76 4.78 -10.98 -1.43
CA GLU A 76 5.34 -12.24 -1.94
C GLU A 76 4.55 -13.46 -1.46
N SER A 77 4.16 -13.51 -0.19
CA SER A 77 3.32 -14.58 0.36
C SER A 77 1.97 -14.66 -0.37
N ARG A 78 1.35 -13.51 -0.67
CA ARG A 78 0.10 -13.47 -1.45
C ARG A 78 0.27 -13.97 -2.88
N ARG A 79 1.38 -13.65 -3.55
CA ARG A 79 1.69 -14.16 -4.89
C ARG A 79 1.97 -15.66 -4.92
N ASN A 80 2.74 -16.17 -3.97
CA ASN A 80 3.12 -17.58 -3.91
C ASN A 80 1.99 -18.51 -3.45
N THR A 81 1.02 -18.01 -2.69
CA THR A 81 -0.10 -18.83 -2.21
C THR A 81 -1.23 -19.03 -3.23
N GLY A 82 -1.17 -18.38 -4.40
CA GLY A 82 -2.15 -18.58 -5.49
C GLY A 82 -3.61 -18.26 -5.12
N LEU A 83 -3.84 -17.58 -3.99
CA LEU A 83 -5.17 -17.18 -3.52
C LEU A 83 -5.61 -15.88 -4.25
N PHE A 84 -5.87 -16.04 -5.55
CA PHE A 84 -6.70 -15.18 -6.38
C PHE A 84 -8.12 -15.75 -6.46
#